data_AF-A0A7C5SU11-F1
#
_entry.id   AF-A0A7C5SU11-F1
#
_cell.length_a   1.000
_cell.length_b   1.000
_cell.length_c   1.000
_cell.angle_alpha   90.00
_cell.angle_beta   90.00
_cell.angle_gamma   90.00
#
_symmetry.space_group_name_H-M   'P 1'
#
loop_
_entity.id
_entity.type
_entity.pdbx_description
1 polymer ?
#
loop_
_entity_poly.entity_id
_entity_poly.type
_entity_poly.pdbx_seq_one_letter_code
_entity_poly.pdbx_strand_id
1 'polypeptide(L)' 'MTTCIDVIRHGEPEGGRRYRGHSVDDPLTEKGWLQMRSAVPENPPWQHIISSPLVRCLDFSRE' A
#
# COMPACT_ATOMS: atom_id res chain seq x y z
N MET A 1 -26.76 8.83 -6.68
CA MET A 1 -25.80 7.78 -6.28
C MET A 1 -24.41 8.39 -6.32
N THR A 2 -23.59 8.15 -5.29
CA THR A 2 -22.23 8.70 -5.18
C THR A 2 -21.25 7.53 -5.11
N THR A 3 -20.13 7.63 -5.84
CA THR A 3 -19.01 6.69 -5.71
C THR A 3 -17.90 7.39 -4.94
N CYS A 4 -17.44 6.78 -3.85
CA CYS A 4 -16.32 7.29 -3.05
C CYS A 4 -15.06 6.47 -3.38
N ILE A 5 -13.93 7.14 -3.54
CA ILE A 5 -12.64 6.50 -3.83
C ILE A 5 -11.63 7.06 -2.83
N ASP A 6 -11.12 6.19 -1.96
CA ASP A 6 -10.00 6.49 -1.08
C ASP A 6 -8.71 6.02 -1.74
N VAL A 7 -7.67 6.85 -1.70
CA VAL A 7 -6.36 6.53 -2.29
C VAL A 7 -5.32 6.57 -1.19
N ILE A 8 -4.58 5.47 -1.05
CA ILE A 8 -3.45 5.33 -0.14
C ILE A 8 -2.15 5.17 -0.92
N ARG A 9 -1.08 5.78 -0.43
CA ARG A 9 0.27 5.57 -0.94
C ARG A 9 0.93 4.44 -0.14
N HIS A 10 1.68 3.56 -0.81
CA HIS A 10 2.45 2.52 -0.13
C HIS A 10 3.38 3.12 0.95
N GLY A 11 3.58 2.37 2.03
CA GLY A 11 4.52 2.71 3.08
C GLY A 11 5.98 2.67 2.61
N GLU A 12 6.90 2.87 3.56
CA GLU A 12 8.34 2.76 3.33
C GLU A 12 8.73 1.38 2.79
N PRO A 13 9.30 1.27 1.56
CA PRO A 13 9.81 0.01 1.05
C PRO A 13 11.23 -0.28 1.56
N GLU A 14 11.62 -1.55 1.60
CA GLU A 14 12.98 -1.98 1.88
C GLU A 14 14.01 -1.37 0.90
N GLY A 15 15.28 -1.33 1.31
CA GLY A 15 16.35 -0.71 0.52
C GLY A 15 16.41 0.82 0.61
N GLY A 16 15.56 1.45 1.43
CA GLY A 16 15.67 2.85 1.82
C GLY A 16 15.43 3.87 0.69
N ARG A 17 16.03 5.06 0.85
CA ARG A 17 15.85 6.19 -0.08
C ARG A 17 16.74 6.03 -1.30
N ARG A 18 16.19 5.43 -2.35
CA ARG A 18 16.85 5.21 -3.65
C ARG A 18 15.89 5.50 -4.80
N TYR A 19 16.43 5.88 -5.95
CA TYR A 19 15.67 5.84 -7.19
C TYR A 19 15.45 4.37 -7.57
N ARG A 20 14.19 3.96 -7.67
CA ARG A 20 13.80 2.60 -8.08
C ARG A 20 13.50 2.65 -9.57
N GLY A 21 14.28 1.91 -10.35
CA GLY A 21 14.07 1.74 -11.79
C GLY A 21 12.97 0.72 -12.11
N HIS A 22 12.83 0.37 -13.38
CA HIS A 22 12.01 -0.76 -13.79
C HIS A 22 12.53 -2.07 -13.16
N SER A 23 11.61 -2.99 -12.84
CA SER A 23 11.86 -4.29 -12.20
C SER A 23 12.26 -4.28 -10.72
N VAL A 24 12.13 -3.14 -10.01
CA VAL A 24 12.34 -3.09 -8.55
C VAL A 24 11.03 -3.36 -7.81
N ASP A 25 10.99 -4.51 -7.15
CA ASP A 25 9.83 -5.00 -6.41
C ASP A 25 10.17 -5.24 -4.94
N ASP A 26 10.65 -4.19 -4.27
CA ASP A 26 10.97 -4.27 -2.84
C ASP A 26 9.68 -4.40 -2.01
N PRO A 27 9.64 -5.26 -0.98
CA PRO A 27 8.56 -5.30 0.00
C PRO A 27 8.59 -4.07 0.91
N LEU A 28 7.54 -3.92 1.72
CA LEU A 28 7.49 -2.91 2.77
C LEU A 28 8.43 -3.29 3.92
N THR A 29 9.07 -2.30 4.53
CA THR A 29 9.68 -2.47 5.85
C THR A 29 8.58 -2.67 6.90
N GLU A 30 8.92 -3.18 8.08
CA GLU A 30 7.96 -3.25 9.22
C GLU A 30 7.33 -1.88 9.52
N LYS A 31 8.14 -0.82 9.45
CA LYS A 31 7.65 0.56 9.57
C LYS A 31 6.69 0.93 8.43
N GLY A 32 6.97 0.51 7.20
CA GLY A 32 6.08 0.68 6.05
C GLY A 32 4.72 0.01 6.25
N TRP A 33 4.71 -1.20 6.81
CA TRP A 33 3.47 -1.89 7.20
C TRP A 33 2.68 -1.09 8.24
N LEU A 34 3.33 -0.66 9.32
CA LEU A 34 2.68 0.15 10.37
C LEU A 34 2.12 1.47 9.82
N GLN A 35 2.85 2.14 8.92
CA GLN A 35 2.36 3.34 8.24
C GLN A 35 1.06 3.06 7.49
N MET A 36 1.00 1.97 6.74
CA MET A 36 -0.21 1.62 5.98
C MET A 36 -1.39 1.26 6.88
N ARG A 37 -1.18 0.40 7.89
CA ARG A 37 -2.24 0.06 8.88
C ARG A 37 -2.78 1.30 9.58
N SER A 38 -1.91 2.25 9.94
CA SER A 38 -2.33 3.50 10.61
C SER A 38 -3.13 4.45 9.71
N ALA A 39 -3.06 4.29 8.39
CA ALA A 39 -3.77 5.13 7.42
C ALA A 39 -5.12 4.54 7.01
N VAL A 40 -5.41 3.29 7.39
CA VAL A 40 -6.68 2.61 7.12
C VAL A 40 -7.58 2.73 8.34
N PRO A 41 -8.87 3.11 8.18
CA PRO A 41 -9.82 3.07 9.29
C PRO A 41 -10.06 1.64 9.74
N GLU A 42 -10.30 1.41 11.05
CA GLU A 42 -10.55 0.07 11.60
C GLU A 42 -11.69 -0.68 10.91
N ASN A 43 -12.71 0.05 10.44
CA ASN A 43 -13.84 -0.49 9.69
C ASN A 43 -13.97 0.22 8.34
N PRO A 44 -13.21 -0.20 7.31
CA PRO A 44 -13.26 0.43 6.01
C PRO A 44 -14.58 0.10 5.30
N PRO A 45 -15.33 1.10 4.79
CA PRO A 45 -16.60 0.88 4.09
C PRO A 45 -16.40 0.46 2.61
N TRP A 46 -15.22 -0.05 2.26
CA TRP A 46 -14.84 -0.30 0.86
C TRP A 46 -15.51 -1.56 0.33
N GLN A 47 -16.09 -1.44 -0.87
CA GLN A 47 -16.72 -2.55 -1.59
C GLN A 47 -15.72 -3.28 -2.50
N HIS A 48 -14.65 -2.58 -2.90
CA HIS A 48 -13.62 -3.07 -3.79
C HIS A 48 -12.25 -2.55 -3.36
N ILE A 49 -11.23 -3.40 -3.52
CA ILE A 49 -9.82 -3.05 -3.29
C ILE A 49 -9.09 -3.24 -4.62
N ILE A 50 -8.39 -2.21 -5.09
CA ILE A 50 -7.58 -2.23 -6.31
C ILE A 50 -6.16 -1.82 -5.93
N SER A 51 -5.18 -2.59 -6.38
CA SER A 51 -3.78 -2.37 -6.01
C SER A 51 -2.85 -2.46 -7.22
N SER A 52 -1.68 -1.83 -7.10
CA SER A 52 -0.56 -2.06 -8.01
C SER A 52 -0.12 -3.53 -7.89
N PRO A 53 0.36 -4.17 -8.98
CA PRO A 53 0.86 -5.55 -8.91
C PRO A 53 2.18 -5.69 -8.12
N LEU A 54 2.83 -4.59 -7.74
CA LEU A 54 4.09 -4.60 -7.02
C LEU A 54 3.88 -5.02 -5.56
N VAL A 55 4.79 -5.83 -5.03
CA VAL A 55 4.69 -6.49 -3.72
C VAL A 55 4.42 -5.52 -2.57
N ARG A 56 5.07 -4.33 -2.56
CA ARG A 56 4.83 -3.27 -1.57
C ARG A 56 3.41 -2.69 -1.51
N CYS A 57 2.59 -2.93 -2.54
CA CYS A 57 1.18 -2.55 -2.55
C CYS A 57 0.28 -3.79 -2.50
N LEU A 58 0.63 -4.83 -3.25
CA LEU A 58 -0.19 -6.01 -3.44
C LEU A 58 -0.33 -6.80 -2.14
N ASP A 59 0.76 -6.97 -1.40
CA ASP A 59 0.72 -7.74 -0.16
C ASP A 59 -0.15 -7.06 0.90
N PHE A 60 -0.03 -5.73 1.05
CA PHE A 60 -0.90 -4.99 1.97
C PHE A 60 -2.37 -5.05 1.56
N SER A 61 -2.67 -5.03 0.25
CA SER A 61 -4.07 -5.12 -0.21
C SER A 61 -4.75 -6.47 0.03
N ARG A 62 -3.99 -7.48 0.48
CA ARG A 62 -4.47 -8.85 0.78
C ARG A 62 -4.56 -9.13 2.27
N GLU A 63 -4.12 -8.20 3.13
CA GLU A 63 -4.35 -8.24 4.59
C GLU A 63 -5.81 -7.94 4.90
#